data_AF-A0A134BCH1-F1
#
_entry.id   AF-A0A134BCH1-F1
#
_cell.length_a   1.000
_cell.length_b   1.000
_cell.length_c   1.000
_cell.angle_alpha   90.00
_cell.angle_beta   90.00
_cell.angle_gamma   90.00
#
_symmetry.space_group_name_H-M   'P 1'
#
loop_
_entity.id
_entity.type
_entity.pdbx_description
1 polymer ?
#
loop_
_entity_poly.entity_id
_entity_poly.type
_entity_poly.pdbx_seq_one_letter_code
_entity_poly.pdbx_strand_id
1 'polypeptide(L)'
;MVSVIIETIGELHMEERYYKLQIIDTATTAIANLHYDPLILSRTIKPNATHDTLKIKINRRSLDDHSTYTLTLGIDPSSPLQPEIMEHKIAKILFNNRLDIPSWWSSVAYWLGEYNIKKYQKFIEYYGNPVRKEQFEDRKYEYLRIFKRVKEYFDIHPEEGVIFPNVTWEV
;
A
#
# COMPACT_ATOMS: atom_id res chain seq x y z
N MET A 1 -1.04 -0.87 4.50
CA MET A 1 -0.48 0.25 5.28
C MET A 1 1.03 0.18 5.19
N VAL A 2 1.69 1.33 5.12
CA VAL A 2 3.16 1.46 5.20
C VAL A 2 3.51 2.04 6.55
N SER A 3 4.60 1.58 7.16
CA SER A 3 5.07 2.05 8.47
C SER A 3 6.42 2.74 8.32
N VAL A 4 6.56 3.89 8.95
CA VAL A 4 7.84 4.60 9.09
C VAL A 4 8.19 4.59 10.57
N ILE A 5 9.38 4.07 10.89
CA ILE A 5 9.86 3.98 12.26
C ILE A 5 10.73 5.20 12.53
N ILE A 6 10.48 5.86 13.65
CA ILE A 6 11.30 6.95 14.17
C ILE A 6 12.03 6.38 15.37
N GLU A 7 13.36 6.32 15.28
CA GLU A 7 14.22 5.80 16.34
C GLU A 7 14.91 6.93 17.09
N THR A 8 15.08 6.76 18.39
CA THR A 8 15.96 7.60 19.21
C THR A 8 17.18 6.82 19.60
N ILE A 9 18.33 7.46 19.51
CA ILE A 9 19.61 6.97 20.01
C ILE A 9 19.89 7.61 21.39
N GLY A 10 20.71 6.95 22.20
CA GLY A 10 21.09 7.42 23.53
C GLY A 10 20.29 6.77 24.67
N GLU A 11 20.22 7.47 25.80
CA GLU A 11 19.59 6.95 27.02
C GLU A 11 18.06 6.89 26.94
N LEU A 12 17.49 5.95 27.68
CA LEU A 12 16.05 5.88 27.85
C LEU A 12 15.58 7.02 28.75
N HIS A 13 14.56 7.73 28.28
CA HIS A 13 13.93 8.78 29.06
C HIS A 13 12.67 8.22 29.74
N MET A 14 12.51 8.55 31.02
CA MET A 14 11.31 8.21 31.80
C MET A 14 10.13 9.13 31.50
N GLU A 15 10.35 10.20 30.74
CA GLU A 15 9.33 11.17 30.36
C GLU A 15 8.96 11.04 28.89
N GLU A 16 7.76 11.51 28.55
CA GLU A 16 7.26 11.59 27.19
C GLU A 16 8.01 12.67 26.41
N ARG A 17 8.53 12.32 25.24
CA ARG A 17 9.31 13.25 24.41
C ARG A 17 8.51 13.63 23.17
N TYR A 18 8.24 14.92 23.03
CA TYR A 18 7.56 15.48 21.87
C TYR A 18 8.50 15.55 20.67
N TYR A 19 7.98 15.34 19.48
CA TYR A 19 8.68 15.62 18.24
C TYR A 19 7.69 15.97 17.14
N LYS A 20 8.17 16.67 16.13
CA LYS A 20 7.36 17.10 15.00
C LYS A 20 8.00 16.67 13.68
N LEU A 21 7.18 16.08 12.83
CA LEU A 21 7.53 15.76 11.46
C LEU A 21 7.01 16.83 10.51
N GLN A 22 7.61 16.90 9.34
CA GLN A 22 7.16 17.72 8.22
C GLN A 22 7.14 16.87 6.94
N ILE A 23 6.26 17.24 6.02
CA ILE A 23 6.32 16.74 4.63
C ILE A 23 7.22 17.70 3.86
N ILE A 24 8.19 17.14 3.13
CA ILE A 24 9.09 17.94 2.29
C ILE A 24 8.44 18.04 0.91
N ASP A 25 7.67 19.09 0.69
CA ASP A 25 6.86 19.28 -0.52
C ASP A 25 7.70 19.30 -1.80
N THR A 26 8.88 19.91 -1.76
CA THR A 26 9.82 19.96 -2.90
C THR A 26 10.36 18.59 -3.33
N ALA A 27 10.25 17.58 -2.46
CA ALA A 27 10.69 16.21 -2.71
C ALA A 27 9.52 15.20 -2.67
N THR A 28 8.27 15.68 -2.67
CA THR A 28 7.06 14.85 -2.57
C THR A 28 6.22 15.01 -3.82
N THR A 29 5.85 13.90 -4.44
CA THR A 29 4.90 13.87 -5.58
C THR A 29 3.53 13.34 -5.16
N ALA A 30 3.43 12.73 -3.97
CA ALA A 30 2.16 12.26 -3.42
C ALA A 30 1.31 13.40 -2.85
N ILE A 31 0.01 13.42 -3.18
CA ILE A 31 -0.94 14.46 -2.75
C ILE A 31 -1.75 13.94 -1.55
N ALA A 32 -1.78 14.72 -0.46
CA ALA A 32 -2.58 14.40 0.73
C ALA A 32 -4.09 14.37 0.42
N ASN A 33 -4.85 13.52 1.09
CA ASN A 33 -6.27 13.22 0.85
C ASN A 33 -6.60 12.57 -0.50
N LEU A 34 -5.67 12.55 -1.47
CA LEU A 34 -5.83 11.84 -2.73
C LEU A 34 -5.09 10.50 -2.70
N HIS A 35 -3.76 10.53 -2.57
CA HIS A 35 -2.89 9.34 -2.61
C HIS A 35 -2.70 8.69 -1.24
N TYR A 36 -2.84 9.45 -0.15
CA TYR A 36 -2.73 8.96 1.23
C TYR A 36 -3.62 9.77 2.18
N ASP A 37 -4.01 9.14 3.28
CA ASP A 37 -4.81 9.78 4.34
C ASP A 37 -3.98 10.83 5.11
N PRO A 38 -4.58 11.91 5.64
CA PRO A 38 -3.88 12.91 6.44
C PRO A 38 -3.04 12.30 7.56
N LEU A 39 -1.83 12.84 7.74
CA LEU A 39 -0.87 12.35 8.73
C LEU A 39 -0.90 13.21 10.00
N ILE A 40 -0.82 12.55 11.16
CA ILE A 40 -0.61 13.23 12.45
C ILE A 40 0.90 13.39 12.62
N LEU A 41 1.40 14.61 12.39
CA LEU A 41 2.83 14.93 12.35
C LEU A 41 3.41 15.40 13.69
N SER A 42 2.58 15.95 14.57
CA SER A 42 2.94 16.23 15.97
C SER A 42 2.75 14.97 16.79
N ARG A 43 3.83 14.43 17.33
CA ARG A 43 3.86 13.08 17.90
C ARG A 43 4.71 13.03 19.15
N THR A 44 4.60 11.91 19.86
CA THR A 44 5.33 11.68 21.09
C THR A 44 5.95 10.30 21.13
N ILE A 45 7.15 10.23 21.67
CA ILE A 45 7.82 8.99 22.02
C ILE A 45 7.49 8.71 23.47
N LYS A 46 6.89 7.54 23.71
CA LYS A 46 6.44 7.13 25.04
C LYS A 46 7.63 6.97 26.01
N PRO A 47 7.39 7.13 27.32
CA PRO A 47 8.36 6.78 28.35
C PRO A 47 8.96 5.39 28.14
N ASN A 48 10.27 5.26 28.33
CA ASN A 48 11.05 4.02 28.16
C ASN A 48 10.95 3.39 26.76
N ALA A 49 10.45 4.11 25.74
CA ALA A 49 10.46 3.66 24.36
C ALA A 49 11.66 4.23 23.59
N THR A 50 12.25 3.40 22.75
CA THR A 50 13.34 3.78 21.83
C THR A 50 12.85 4.19 20.46
N HIS A 51 11.56 4.00 20.17
CA HIS A 51 11.00 4.32 18.87
C HIS A 51 9.52 4.68 18.94
N ASP A 52 9.04 5.37 17.90
CA ASP A 52 7.62 5.50 17.54
C ASP A 52 7.41 5.03 16.10
N THR A 53 6.16 4.72 15.73
CA THR A 53 5.79 4.29 14.38
C THR A 53 4.69 5.17 13.80
N LEU A 54 5.01 5.87 12.71
CA LEU A 54 4.02 6.53 11.87
C LEU A 54 3.44 5.52 10.87
N LYS A 55 2.14 5.25 11.00
CA LYS A 55 1.39 4.43 10.04
C LYS A 55 0.79 5.31 8.95
N ILE A 56 1.06 4.96 7.70
CA ILE A 56 0.62 5.67 6.50
C ILE A 56 -0.35 4.77 5.74
N LYS A 57 -1.57 5.28 5.53
CA LYS A 57 -2.58 4.60 4.72
C LYS A 57 -2.58 5.18 3.31
N ILE A 58 -2.19 4.34 2.36
CA ILE A 58 -2.12 4.68 0.94
C ILE A 58 -3.44 4.31 0.27
N ASN A 59 -4.00 5.26 -0.49
CA ASN A 59 -5.26 5.12 -1.21
C ASN A 59 -4.98 4.59 -2.62
N ARG A 60 -4.80 3.26 -2.72
CA ARG A 60 -4.39 2.58 -3.97
C ARG A 60 -5.29 2.88 -5.18
N ARG A 61 -6.60 3.07 -4.95
CA ARG A 61 -7.57 3.37 -6.03
C ARG A 61 -7.34 4.72 -6.70
N SER A 62 -6.66 5.64 -6.01
CA SER A 62 -6.35 6.98 -6.53
C SER A 62 -4.99 7.06 -7.22
N LEU A 63 -4.26 5.93 -7.32
CA LEU A 63 -2.93 5.88 -7.91
C LEU A 63 -3.03 5.48 -9.39
N ASP A 64 -2.24 6.15 -10.23
CA ASP A 64 -2.02 5.76 -11.61
C ASP A 64 -1.13 4.51 -11.69
N ASP A 65 -1.45 3.61 -12.62
CA ASP A 65 -0.80 2.30 -12.75
C ASP A 65 0.62 2.38 -13.33
N HIS A 66 0.96 3.48 -13.99
CA HIS A 66 2.26 3.70 -14.62
C HIS A 66 3.16 4.69 -13.85
N SER A 67 2.64 5.25 -12.76
CA SER A 67 3.32 6.29 -11.99
C SER A 67 3.93 5.74 -10.70
N THR A 68 5.08 6.29 -10.32
CA THR A 68 5.66 6.10 -8.99
C THR A 68 5.52 7.37 -8.18
N TYR A 69 4.92 7.25 -7.00
CA TYR A 69 4.69 8.32 -6.07
C TYR A 69 5.76 8.31 -4.99
N THR A 70 6.17 9.51 -4.60
CA THR A 70 7.13 9.74 -3.52
C THR A 70 6.46 10.54 -2.43
N LEU A 71 6.54 10.06 -1.20
CA LEU A 71 6.25 10.82 0.01
C LEU A 71 7.55 10.98 0.79
N THR A 72 7.99 12.22 0.97
CA THR A 72 9.22 12.52 1.70
C THR A 72 8.87 13.19 3.03
N LEU A 73 9.28 12.55 4.11
CA LEU A 73 9.13 13.04 5.47
C LEU A 73 10.47 13.50 6.01
N GLY A 74 10.47 14.54 6.84
CA GLY A 74 11.63 14.95 7.62
C GLY A 74 11.23 15.35 9.03
N ILE A 75 12.23 15.56 9.88
CA ILE A 75 12.02 16.22 11.17
C ILE A 75 11.81 17.73 10.91
N ASP A 76 10.79 18.30 11.53
CA ASP A 76 10.49 19.73 11.44
C ASP A 76 11.60 20.53 12.16
N PRO A 77 12.13 21.62 11.59
CA PRO A 77 13.15 22.45 12.26
C PRO A 77 12.70 23.03 13.61
N SER A 78 11.39 23.16 13.83
CA SER A 78 10.80 23.59 15.10
C SER A 78 10.58 22.43 16.09
N SER A 79 10.91 21.19 15.73
CA SER A 79 10.80 20.04 16.61
C SER A 79 11.77 20.17 17.79
N PRO A 80 11.35 19.90 19.04
CA PRO A 80 12.27 19.92 20.18
C PRO A 80 13.30 18.78 20.12
N LEU A 81 12.96 17.67 19.46
CA LEU A 81 13.91 16.62 19.08
C LEU A 81 14.43 16.88 17.68
N GLN A 82 15.70 17.26 17.57
CA GLN A 82 16.41 17.44 16.31
C GLN A 82 17.24 16.19 15.96
N PRO A 83 17.46 15.91 14.66
CA PRO A 83 18.35 14.84 14.24
C PRO A 83 19.80 15.18 14.58
N GLU A 84 20.49 14.26 15.25
CA GLU A 84 21.93 14.36 15.46
C GLU A 84 22.71 13.86 14.22
N ILE A 85 22.17 12.85 13.55
CA ILE A 85 22.72 12.29 12.30
C ILE A 85 21.93 12.88 11.12
N MET A 86 22.54 13.85 10.44
CA MET A 86 21.87 14.63 9.38
C MET A 86 21.49 13.78 8.16
N GLU A 87 22.21 12.69 7.92
CA GLU A 87 21.93 11.70 6.87
C GLU A 87 20.60 10.97 7.12
N HIS A 88 20.18 10.84 8.38
CA HIS A 88 18.97 10.10 8.78
C HIS A 88 17.78 11.01 9.10
N LYS A 89 17.88 12.32 8.82
CA LYS A 89 16.80 13.27 9.10
C LYS A 89 15.60 13.17 8.14
N ILE A 90 15.75 12.46 7.03
CA ILE A 90 14.74 12.33 5.96
C ILE A 90 14.41 10.86 5.73
N ALA A 91 13.13 10.55 5.65
CA ALA A 91 12.63 9.28 5.16
C ALA A 91 11.91 9.48 3.82
N LYS A 92 12.32 8.75 2.79
CA LYS A 92 11.69 8.79 1.46
C LYS A 92 10.95 7.48 1.21
N ILE A 93 9.63 7.57 1.10
CA ILE A 93 8.75 6.44 0.84
C ILE A 93 8.35 6.48 -0.63
N LEU A 94 8.79 5.47 -1.40
CA LEU A 94 8.36 5.26 -2.77
C LEU A 94 7.28 4.20 -2.82
N PHE A 95 6.18 4.49 -3.51
CA PHE A 95 5.09 3.55 -3.71
C PHE A 95 4.44 3.76 -5.08
N ASN A 96 3.90 2.69 -5.65
CA ASN A 96 3.18 2.70 -6.91
C ASN A 96 1.96 1.79 -6.82
N ASN A 97 1.09 1.84 -7.84
CA ASN A 97 -0.05 0.93 -7.91
C ASN A 97 0.26 -0.41 -8.56
N ARG A 98 1.54 -0.69 -8.83
CA ARG A 98 1.93 -1.89 -9.56
C ARG A 98 1.42 -3.13 -8.81
N LEU A 99 0.68 -3.94 -9.55
CA LEU A 99 0.31 -5.29 -9.19
C LEU A 99 0.90 -6.14 -10.30
N ASP A 100 2.00 -6.79 -9.98
CA ASP A 100 2.65 -7.71 -10.92
C ASP A 100 1.77 -8.93 -11.17
N ILE A 101 1.93 -9.50 -12.35
CA ILE A 101 1.27 -10.75 -12.74
C ILE A 101 1.66 -11.82 -11.73
N PRO A 102 0.70 -12.42 -11.01
CA PRO A 102 1.00 -13.52 -10.12
C PRO A 102 1.57 -14.71 -10.92
N SER A 103 2.56 -15.40 -10.36
CA SER A 103 3.19 -16.55 -11.02
C SER A 103 2.21 -17.70 -11.31
N TRP A 104 1.08 -17.75 -10.60
CA TRP A 104 0.00 -18.71 -10.82
C TRP A 104 -1.03 -18.27 -11.88
N TRP A 105 -1.01 -17.03 -12.37
CA TRP A 105 -2.05 -16.52 -13.28
C TRP A 105 -2.19 -17.35 -14.55
N SER A 106 -1.06 -17.77 -15.14
CA SER A 106 -1.03 -18.61 -16.33
C SER A 106 -1.78 -19.95 -16.15
N SER A 107 -1.76 -20.52 -14.94
CA SER A 107 -2.47 -21.78 -14.61
C SER A 107 -4.00 -21.68 -14.67
N VAL A 108 -4.53 -20.45 -14.64
CA VAL A 108 -5.98 -20.15 -14.68
C VAL A 108 -6.36 -19.16 -15.78
N ALA A 109 -5.43 -18.85 -16.68
CA ALA A 109 -5.64 -17.94 -17.80
C ALA A 109 -6.75 -18.44 -18.74
N TYR A 110 -7.07 -19.73 -18.74
CA TYR A 110 -8.24 -20.28 -19.43
C TYR A 110 -9.54 -19.57 -19.00
N TRP A 111 -9.74 -19.34 -17.71
CA TRP A 111 -10.93 -18.64 -17.17
C TRP A 111 -10.75 -17.13 -17.10
N LEU A 112 -9.55 -16.66 -16.75
CA LEU A 112 -9.29 -15.23 -16.50
C LEU A 112 -8.93 -14.45 -17.76
N GLY A 113 -8.41 -15.12 -18.80
CA GLY A 113 -7.81 -14.51 -19.97
C GLY A 113 -6.45 -13.87 -19.69
N GLU A 114 -6.05 -12.95 -20.56
CA GLU A 114 -4.84 -12.15 -20.36
C GLU A 114 -4.88 -11.40 -19.03
N TYR A 115 -3.68 -11.24 -18.44
CA TYR A 115 -3.55 -10.51 -17.19
C TYR A 115 -4.08 -9.09 -17.35
N ASN A 116 -4.98 -8.73 -16.45
CA ASN A 116 -5.49 -7.37 -16.36
C ASN A 116 -5.48 -6.97 -14.89
N ILE A 117 -4.83 -5.85 -14.60
CA ILE A 117 -4.65 -5.34 -13.24
C ILE A 117 -5.98 -5.12 -12.52
N LYS A 118 -7.01 -4.63 -13.21
CA LYS A 118 -8.34 -4.38 -12.62
C LYS A 118 -9.01 -5.68 -12.16
N LYS A 119 -8.85 -6.78 -12.91
CA LYS A 119 -9.36 -8.10 -12.51
C LYS A 119 -8.73 -8.54 -11.19
N TYR A 120 -7.41 -8.42 -11.07
CA TYR A 120 -6.71 -8.86 -9.87
C TYR A 120 -6.95 -7.93 -8.67
N GLN A 121 -7.01 -6.61 -8.90
CA GLN A 121 -7.41 -5.63 -7.88
C GLN A 121 -8.79 -5.93 -7.31
N LYS A 122 -9.79 -6.20 -8.17
CA LYS A 122 -11.15 -6.52 -7.74
C LYS A 122 -11.23 -7.84 -6.99
N PHE A 123 -10.43 -8.83 -7.40
CA PHE A 123 -10.27 -10.07 -6.64
C PHE A 123 -9.72 -9.80 -5.22
N ILE A 124 -8.67 -8.99 -5.09
CA ILE A 124 -8.10 -8.61 -3.78
C ILE A 124 -9.11 -7.84 -2.94
N GLU A 125 -9.95 -7.00 -3.55
CA GLU A 125 -11.05 -6.32 -2.85
C GLU A 125 -12.05 -7.30 -2.25
N TYR A 126 -12.42 -8.36 -2.98
CA TYR A 126 -13.37 -9.37 -2.50
C TYR A 126 -12.77 -10.37 -1.52
N TYR A 127 -11.51 -10.77 -1.72
CA TYR A 127 -10.84 -11.75 -0.87
C TYR A 127 -10.15 -11.12 0.35
N GLY A 128 -9.71 -9.87 0.23
CA GLY A 128 -9.07 -9.06 1.28
C GLY A 128 -7.54 -8.95 1.16
N ASN A 129 -6.86 -9.86 0.45
CA ASN A 129 -5.39 -9.88 0.33
C ASN A 129 -4.92 -10.44 -1.03
N PRO A 130 -3.67 -10.18 -1.46
CA PRO A 130 -3.06 -10.92 -2.57
C PRO A 130 -2.80 -12.38 -2.19
N VAL A 131 -2.80 -13.28 -3.18
CA VAL A 131 -2.65 -14.73 -2.97
C VAL A 131 -1.28 -15.20 -3.47
N ARG A 132 -0.58 -15.98 -2.64
CA ARG A 132 0.68 -16.63 -3.02
C ARG A 132 0.43 -17.90 -3.83
N LYS A 133 1.44 -18.36 -4.57
CA LYS A 133 1.33 -19.53 -5.45
C LYS A 133 0.88 -20.78 -4.70
N GLU A 134 1.48 -21.05 -3.55
CA GLU A 134 1.21 -22.24 -2.75
C GLU A 134 -0.24 -22.24 -2.26
N GLN A 135 -0.70 -21.09 -1.76
CA GLN A 135 -2.10 -20.92 -1.35
C GLN A 135 -3.05 -21.15 -2.52
N PHE A 136 -2.71 -20.59 -3.69
CA PHE A 136 -3.52 -20.69 -4.89
C PHE A 136 -3.67 -22.15 -5.34
N GLU A 137 -2.58 -22.91 -5.33
CA GLU A 137 -2.59 -24.33 -5.69
C GLU A 137 -3.47 -25.15 -4.73
N ASP A 138 -3.40 -24.88 -3.42
CA ASP A 138 -4.19 -25.58 -2.40
C ASP A 138 -5.70 -25.26 -2.46
N ARG A 139 -6.05 -24.01 -2.78
CA ARG A 139 -7.43 -23.49 -2.70
C ARG A 139 -7.97 -22.97 -4.03
N LYS A 140 -7.46 -23.49 -5.14
CA LYS A 140 -7.74 -23.03 -6.51
C LYS A 140 -9.22 -22.77 -6.78
N TYR A 141 -10.08 -23.73 -6.48
CA TYR A 141 -11.52 -23.62 -6.78
C TYR A 141 -12.22 -22.54 -5.94
N GLU A 142 -11.77 -22.31 -4.71
CA GLU A 142 -12.29 -21.22 -3.89
C GLU A 142 -11.96 -19.87 -4.52
N TYR A 143 -10.71 -19.69 -4.97
CA TYR A 143 -10.30 -18.47 -5.63
C TYR A 143 -11.00 -18.27 -6.98
N LEU A 144 -11.23 -19.35 -7.74
CA LEU A 144 -12.03 -19.28 -8.97
C LEU A 144 -13.48 -18.84 -8.70
N ARG A 145 -14.11 -19.25 -7.59
CA ARG A 145 -15.45 -18.74 -7.21
C ARG A 145 -15.44 -17.25 -6.94
N ILE A 146 -14.38 -16.73 -6.32
CA ILE A 146 -14.22 -15.28 -6.12
C ILE A 146 -14.04 -14.58 -7.47
N PHE A 147 -13.19 -15.11 -8.35
CA PHE A 147 -13.01 -14.56 -9.70
C PHE A 147 -14.29 -14.62 -10.55
N LYS A 148 -15.16 -15.60 -10.35
CA LYS A 148 -16.48 -15.64 -11.00
C LYS A 148 -17.34 -14.44 -10.58
N ARG A 149 -17.36 -14.11 -9.28
CA ARG A 149 -18.01 -12.88 -8.78
C ARG A 149 -17.37 -11.61 -9.34
N VAL A 150 -16.04 -11.61 -9.52
CA VAL A 150 -15.33 -10.51 -10.17
C VAL A 150 -15.76 -10.37 -11.63
N LYS A 151 -15.90 -11.47 -12.36
CA LYS A 151 -16.43 -11.47 -13.73
C LYS A 151 -17.83 -10.88 -13.77
N GLU A 152 -18.74 -11.36 -12.92
CA GLU A 152 -20.11 -10.86 -12.80
C GLU A 152 -20.15 -9.35 -12.56
N TYR A 153 -19.25 -8.81 -11.73
CA TYR A 153 -19.11 -7.38 -11.51
C TYR A 153 -18.73 -6.63 -12.79
N PHE A 154 -17.74 -7.10 -13.56
CA PHE A 154 -17.34 -6.41 -14.80
C PHE A 154 -18.34 -6.60 -15.95
N ASP A 155 -19.11 -7.69 -15.96
CA ASP A 155 -20.20 -7.89 -16.93
C ASP A 155 -21.29 -6.81 -16.76
N ILE A 156 -21.53 -6.33 -15.53
CA ILE A 156 -22.51 -5.25 -15.24
C ILE A 156 -21.89 -3.84 -15.22
N HIS A 157 -20.56 -3.70 -15.36
CA HIS A 157 -19.83 -2.42 -15.45
C HIS A 157 -18.98 -2.38 -16.74
N PRO A 158 -19.59 -2.39 -17.93
CA PRO A 158 -18.88 -2.43 -19.20
C PRO A 158 -18.00 -1.19 -19.45
N GLU A 159 -18.29 -0.05 -18.81
CA GLU A 159 -17.51 1.19 -18.88
C GLU A 159 -16.07 1.04 -18.37
N GLU A 160 -15.78 0.03 -17.54
CA GLU A 160 -14.45 -0.28 -17.05
C GLU A 160 -13.53 -0.90 -18.12
N GLY A 161 -14.09 -1.38 -19.24
CA GLY A 161 -13.38 -1.94 -20.38
C GLY A 161 -12.70 -3.29 -20.11
N VAL A 162 -13.12 -4.02 -19.07
CA VAL A 162 -12.51 -5.29 -18.67
C VAL A 162 -13.28 -6.46 -19.26
N ILE A 163 -12.60 -7.31 -20.04
CA ILE A 163 -13.22 -8.45 -20.75
C ILE A 163 -12.71 -9.78 -20.17
N PHE A 164 -13.62 -10.73 -19.93
CA PHE A 164 -13.30 -12.12 -19.61
C PHE A 164 -13.54 -13.04 -20.80
N PRO A 165 -12.77 -14.14 -20.95
CA PRO A 165 -13.06 -15.17 -21.93
C PRO A 165 -14.47 -15.73 -21.78
N ASN A 166 -15.11 -16.04 -22.91
CA ASN A 166 -16.37 -16.75 -22.94
C ASN A 166 -16.12 -18.26 -22.82
N VAL A 167 -15.91 -18.74 -21.59
CA VAL A 167 -15.65 -20.14 -21.26
C VAL A 167 -16.56 -20.61 -20.13
N THR A 168 -16.71 -21.93 -20.01
CA THR A 168 -17.43 -22.54 -18.88
C THR A 168 -16.59 -22.47 -17.61
N TRP A 169 -17.18 -21.94 -16.53
CA TRP A 169 -16.60 -21.95 -15.19
C TRP A 169 -17.12 -23.16 -14.43
N GLU A 170 -16.22 -24.02 -13.95
CA GLU A 170 -16.55 -25.26 -13.24
C GLU A 170 -16.97 -25.05 -11.78
N VAL A 171 -17.19 -23.79 -11.38
CA VAL A 171 -17.37 -23.35 -9.99
C VAL A 171 -18.53 -22.40 -9.79
#